data_AF-A0A2M7FWS2-F1
#
_entry.id   AF-A0A2M7FWS2-F1
#
_cell.length_a   1.000
_cell.length_b   1.000
_cell.length_c   1.000
_cell.angle_alpha   90.00
_cell.angle_beta   90.00
_cell.angle_gamma   90.00
#
_symmetry.space_group_name_H-M   'P 1'
#
loop_
_entity.id
_entity.type
_entity.pdbx_description
1 polymer ?
#
loop_
_entity_poly.entity_id
_entity_poly.type
_entity_poly.pdbx_seq_one_letter_code
_entity_poly.pdbx_strand_id
1 'polypeptide(L)'
;MTPDEYELICLEATQAGKSVPETMKEMALRYKSTVPLVPQANQELAHELRLLVRNMANNINQIAHNMNLNRHLYGPEANMHAHRVLKNLEDKLMILEEEVSSVFLLHGK
;
A
#
# COMPACT_ATOMS: atom_id res chain seq x y z
N MET A 1 -13.52 -24.39 -18.13
CA MET A 1 -12.35 -25.08 -18.69
C MET A 1 -12.61 -25.28 -20.17
N THR A 2 -11.89 -24.56 -21.00
CA THR A 2 -11.93 -24.75 -22.45
C THR A 2 -11.17 -26.04 -22.82
N PRO A 3 -11.41 -26.61 -24.01
CA PRO A 3 -10.65 -27.76 -24.50
C PRO A 3 -9.14 -27.51 -24.50
N ASP A 4 -8.71 -26.32 -24.91
CA ASP A 4 -7.30 -25.92 -24.97
C ASP A 4 -6.65 -25.86 -23.57
N GLU A 5 -7.38 -25.37 -22.56
CA GLU A 5 -6.91 -25.34 -21.17
C GLU A 5 -6.72 -26.75 -20.61
N TYR A 6 -7.61 -27.68 -20.95
CA TYR A 6 -7.51 -29.07 -20.51
C TYR A 6 -6.31 -29.78 -21.12
N GLU A 7 -6.05 -29.53 -22.41
CA GLU A 7 -4.92 -30.11 -23.12
C GLU A 7 -3.57 -29.63 -22.54
N LEU A 8 -3.50 -28.36 -22.16
CA LEU A 8 -2.34 -27.77 -21.48
C LEU A 8 -2.07 -28.42 -20.11
N ILE A 9 -3.12 -28.64 -19.32
CA ILE A 9 -3.02 -29.31 -18.00
C ILE A 9 -2.56 -30.77 -18.17
N CYS A 10 -3.04 -31.45 -19.22
CA CYS A 10 -2.61 -32.82 -19.51
C CYS A 10 -1.12 -32.88 -19.87
N LEU A 11 -0.63 -31.89 -20.60
CA LEU A 11 0.77 -31.74 -20.98
C LEU A 11 1.66 -31.51 -19.75
N GLU A 12 1.27 -30.59 -18.86
CA GLU A 12 1.97 -30.35 -17.59
C GLU A 12 1.97 -31.58 -16.68
N ALA A 13 0.83 -32.27 -16.56
CA ALA A 13 0.71 -33.49 -15.76
C ALA A 13 1.67 -34.58 -16.25
N THR A 14 1.78 -34.74 -17.58
CA THR A 14 2.68 -35.70 -18.22
C THR A 14 4.15 -35.32 -17.98
N GLN A 15 4.51 -34.05 -18.13
CA GLN A 15 5.88 -33.57 -17.86
C GLN A 15 6.29 -33.73 -16.38
N ALA A 16 5.34 -33.52 -15.47
CA ALA A 16 5.57 -33.65 -14.03
C ALA A 16 5.49 -35.09 -13.51
N GLY A 17 5.08 -36.06 -14.35
CA GLY A 17 4.84 -37.45 -13.94
C GLY A 17 3.69 -37.60 -12.94
N LYS A 18 2.71 -36.69 -12.97
CA LYS A 18 1.57 -36.62 -12.05
C LYS A 18 0.27 -36.91 -12.77
N SER A 19 -0.77 -37.26 -12.02
CA SER A 19 -2.11 -37.34 -12.59
C SER A 19 -2.70 -35.94 -12.85
N VAL A 20 -3.61 -35.83 -13.82
CA VAL A 20 -4.33 -34.57 -14.10
C VAL A 20 -5.05 -34.04 -12.85
N PRO A 21 -5.76 -34.87 -12.04
CA PRO A 21 -6.39 -34.38 -10.81
C PRO A 21 -5.39 -33.85 -9.77
N GLU A 22 -4.21 -34.46 -9.63
CA GLU A 22 -3.15 -33.95 -8.74
C GLU A 22 -2.61 -32.60 -9.22
N THR A 23 -2.42 -32.47 -10.53
CA THR A 23 -1.95 -31.23 -11.17
C THR A 23 -2.98 -30.11 -10.99
N MET A 24 -4.26 -30.38 -11.22
CA MET A 24 -5.34 -29.42 -10.96
C MET A 24 -5.43 -29.04 -9.48
N LYS A 25 -5.25 -30.00 -8.56
CA LYS A 25 -5.25 -29.73 -7.12
C LYS A 25 -4.07 -28.85 -6.73
N GLU A 26 -2.87 -29.11 -7.27
CA GLU A 26 -1.70 -28.26 -7.05
C GLU A 26 -1.88 -26.86 -7.64
N MET A 27 -2.43 -26.73 -8.84
CA MET A 27 -2.75 -25.43 -9.45
C MET A 27 -3.77 -24.67 -8.61
N ALA A 28 -4.83 -25.32 -8.15
CA ALA A 28 -5.83 -24.70 -7.29
C ALA A 28 -5.25 -24.30 -5.92
N LEU A 29 -4.35 -25.12 -5.36
CA LEU A 29 -3.62 -24.78 -4.13
C LEU A 29 -2.68 -23.59 -4.35
N ARG A 30 -1.93 -23.56 -5.47
CA ARG A 30 -1.09 -22.43 -5.85
C ARG A 30 -1.94 -21.18 -6.02
N TYR A 31 -3.08 -21.26 -6.72
CA TYR A 31 -3.98 -20.12 -6.92
C TYR A 31 -4.59 -19.60 -5.61
N LYS A 32 -4.88 -20.52 -4.68
CA LYS A 32 -5.41 -20.22 -3.35
C LYS A 32 -4.34 -19.71 -2.39
N SER A 33 -3.08 -20.11 -2.58
CA SER A 33 -1.93 -19.70 -1.77
C SER A 33 -1.16 -18.53 -2.36
N THR A 34 -1.38 -18.19 -3.63
CA THR A 34 -0.89 -16.94 -4.22
C THR A 34 -1.73 -15.81 -3.66
N VAL A 35 -1.30 -15.33 -2.50
CA VAL A 35 -1.30 -13.89 -2.24
C VAL A 35 -0.87 -13.22 -3.53
N PRO A 36 -1.58 -12.20 -4.06
CA PRO A 36 -1.05 -11.43 -5.17
C PRO A 36 0.33 -10.91 -4.74
N LEU A 37 1.38 -11.54 -5.27
CA LEU A 37 2.76 -11.18 -5.00
C LEU A 37 2.96 -9.82 -5.67
N VAL A 38 2.80 -8.76 -4.89
CA VAL A 38 3.21 -7.42 -5.27
C VAL A 38 4.67 -7.54 -5.71
N PRO A 39 5.01 -7.21 -6.97
CA PRO A 39 6.38 -7.28 -7.45
C PRO A 39 7.31 -6.57 -6.48
N GLN A 40 8.52 -7.10 -6.26
CA GLN A 40 9.46 -6.53 -5.28
C GLN A 40 9.71 -5.03 -5.51
N ALA A 41 9.78 -4.59 -6.77
CA ALA A 41 9.86 -3.17 -7.12
C ALA A 41 8.69 -2.33 -6.56
N ASN A 42 7.47 -2.87 -6.56
CA ASN A 42 6.30 -2.20 -6.00
C ASN A 42 6.32 -2.22 -4.45
N GLN A 43 6.96 -3.23 -3.83
CA GLN A 43 7.17 -3.26 -2.37
C GLN A 43 8.22 -2.23 -1.92
N GLU A 44 9.24 -1.99 -2.74
CA GLU A 44 10.26 -0.96 -2.48
C GLU A 44 9.66 0.45 -2.62
N LEU A 45 8.91 0.70 -3.71
CA LEU A 45 8.16 1.96 -3.90
C LEU A 45 7.16 2.21 -2.78
N ALA A 46 6.47 1.16 -2.33
CA ALA A 46 5.58 1.18 -1.19
C ALA A 46 6.28 1.61 0.11
N HIS A 47 7.44 1.01 0.38
CA HIS A 47 8.25 1.35 1.55
C HIS A 47 8.72 2.82 1.50
N GLU A 48 9.19 3.26 0.34
CA GLU A 48 9.62 4.65 0.12
C GLU A 48 8.46 5.62 0.33
N LEU A 49 7.28 5.33 -0.23
CA LEU A 49 6.09 6.14 -0.07
C LEU A 49 5.71 6.28 1.42
N ARG A 50 5.75 5.18 2.18
CA ARG A 50 5.51 5.21 3.63
C ARG A 50 6.50 6.11 4.37
N LEU A 51 7.78 6.08 4.00
CA LEU A 51 8.79 6.95 4.60
C LEU A 51 8.53 8.42 4.26
N LEU A 52 8.15 8.72 3.02
CA LEU A 52 7.81 10.08 2.59
C LEU A 52 6.60 10.64 3.35
N VAL A 53 5.54 9.85 3.51
CA VAL A 53 4.36 10.23 4.30
C VAL A 53 4.74 10.56 5.74
N ARG A 54 5.55 9.70 6.38
CA ARG A 54 6.06 9.95 7.74
C ARG A 54 6.89 11.23 7.84
N ASN A 55 7.76 11.48 6.86
CA ASN A 55 8.60 12.68 6.84
C ASN A 55 7.76 13.95 6.66
N MET A 56 6.71 13.90 5.82
CA MET A 56 5.76 15.00 5.68
C MET A 56 5.01 15.27 7.00
N ALA A 57 4.57 14.24 7.71
CA ALA A 57 3.94 14.38 9.03
C ALA A 57 4.86 15.12 10.02
N ASN A 58 6.12 14.70 10.08
CA ASN A 58 7.11 15.32 10.96
C ASN A 58 7.35 16.80 10.61
N ASN A 59 7.44 17.13 9.32
CA ASN A 59 7.61 18.51 8.88
C ASN A 59 6.40 19.38 9.23
N ILE A 60 5.18 18.88 9.04
CA ILE A 60 3.95 19.60 9.43
C ILE A 60 3.94 19.86 10.94
N ASN A 61 4.28 18.87 11.77
CA ASN A 61 4.39 19.04 13.21
C ASN A 61 5.44 20.09 13.62
N GLN A 62 6.60 20.10 12.97
CA GLN A 62 7.63 21.10 13.22
C GLN A 62 7.17 22.50 12.83
N ILE A 63 6.48 22.65 11.70
CA ILE A 63 5.89 23.93 11.29
C ILE A 63 4.87 24.38 12.32
N ALA A 64 3.93 23.51 12.72
CA ALA A 64 2.93 23.82 13.73
C ALA A 64 3.56 24.29 15.05
N HIS A 65 4.60 23.58 15.50
CA HIS A 65 5.35 23.96 16.70
C HIS A 65 6.00 25.34 16.56
N ASN A 66 6.72 25.59 15.46
CA ASN A 66 7.36 26.87 15.19
C ASN A 66 6.36 28.03 15.06
N MET A 67 5.19 27.78 14.45
CA MET A 67 4.13 28.78 14.35
C MET A 67 3.54 29.10 15.72
N ASN A 68 3.41 28.11 16.60
CA ASN A 68 2.92 28.33 17.95
C ASN A 68 3.93 29.15 18.79
N LEU A 69 5.22 28.86 18.69
CA LEU A 69 6.27 29.64 19.35
C LEU A 69 6.28 31.10 18.88
N ASN A 70 6.12 31.30 17.57
CA ASN A 70 6.16 32.62 16.94
C ASN A 70 4.77 33.26 16.80
N ARG A 71 3.74 32.73 17.47
CA ARG A 71 2.34 33.16 17.32
C ARG A 71 2.16 34.67 17.55
N HIS A 72 2.93 35.25 18.45
CA HIS A 72 2.90 36.68 18.75
C HIS A 72 3.35 37.58 17.58
N LEU A 73 4.07 37.04 16.59
CA LEU A 73 4.60 37.80 15.45
C LEU A 73 3.58 38.01 14.32
N TYR A 74 2.59 37.14 14.18
CA TYR A 74 1.77 37.07 12.96
C TYR A 74 0.33 37.60 13.11
N GLY A 75 -0.07 38.06 14.29
CA GLY A 75 -1.42 38.59 14.53
C GLY A 75 -2.53 37.51 14.49
N PRO A 76 -3.74 37.81 15.00
CA PRO A 76 -4.76 36.79 15.24
C PRO A 76 -5.26 36.08 13.96
N GLU A 77 -5.45 36.83 12.88
CA GLU A 77 -6.01 36.31 11.62
C GLU A 77 -5.05 35.38 10.90
N ALA A 78 -3.76 35.74 10.78
CA ALA A 78 -2.78 34.89 10.13
C ALA A 78 -2.54 33.59 10.94
N ASN A 79 -2.55 33.66 12.27
CA ASN A 79 -2.47 32.48 13.12
C ASN A 79 -3.66 31.54 12.94
N MET A 80 -4.89 32.08 12.86
CA MET A 80 -6.09 31.27 12.59
C MET A 80 -6.04 30.62 11.20
N HIS A 81 -5.62 31.38 10.18
CA HIS A 81 -5.46 30.86 8.83
C HIS A 81 -4.44 29.73 8.79
N ALA A 82 -3.26 29.95 9.38
CA ALA A 82 -2.21 28.96 9.47
C ALA A 82 -2.64 27.68 10.19
N HIS A 83 -3.31 27.81 11.33
CA HIS A 83 -3.83 26.66 12.06
C HIS A 83 -4.81 25.83 11.23
N ARG A 84 -5.70 26.50 10.48
CA ARG A 84 -6.63 25.82 9.56
C ARG A 84 -5.90 25.08 8.43
N VAL A 85 -4.88 25.71 7.85
CA VAL A 85 -4.07 25.08 6.78
C VAL A 85 -3.33 23.86 7.32
N LEU A 86 -2.69 23.96 8.48
CA LEU A 86 -1.99 22.84 9.11
C LEU A 86 -2.93 21.69 9.44
N LYS A 87 -4.10 21.98 10.03
CA LYS A 87 -5.11 20.97 10.33
C LYS A 87 -5.58 20.23 9.07
N ASN A 88 -5.87 20.98 8.00
CA ASN A 88 -6.26 20.38 6.72
C ASN A 88 -5.15 19.51 6.11
N LEU A 89 -3.87 19.86 6.31
CA LEU A 89 -2.74 19.06 5.84
C LEU A 89 -2.60 17.77 6.65
N GLU A 90 -2.74 17.84 7.97
CA GLU A 90 -2.75 16.66 8.85
C GLU A 90 -3.85 15.68 8.46
N ASP A 91 -5.08 16.17 8.25
CA ASP A 91 -6.23 15.32 7.91
C ASP A 91 -6.03 14.63 6.55
N LYS A 92 -5.51 15.36 5.54
CA LYS A 92 -5.17 14.76 4.23
C LYS A 92 -4.06 13.72 4.34
N LEU A 93 -3.09 13.96 5.22
CA LEU A 93 -1.97 13.05 5.40
C LEU A 93 -2.39 11.77 6.13
N MET A 94 -3.34 11.87 7.05
CA MET A 94 -3.98 10.71 7.70
C MET A 94 -4.70 9.83 6.68
N ILE A 95 -5.50 10.44 5.79
CA ILE A 95 -6.19 9.71 4.71
C ILE A 95 -5.17 9.00 3.81
N LEU A 96 -4.09 9.70 3.43
CA LEU A 96 -3.03 9.11 2.62
C LEU A 96 -2.34 7.95 3.35
N GLU A 97 -2.09 8.04 4.65
CA GLU A 97 -1.50 6.95 5.43
C GLU A 97 -2.42 5.73 5.51
N GLU A 98 -3.74 5.94 5.64
CA GLU A 98 -4.75 4.88 5.61
C GLU A 98 -4.82 4.20 4.24
N GLU A 99 -4.86 4.98 3.15
CA GLU A 99 -4.87 4.46 1.78
C GLU A 99 -3.62 3.63 1.50
N VAL A 100 -2.45 4.17 1.84
CA VAL A 100 -1.16 3.49 1.71
C VAL A 100 -1.16 2.18 2.52
N SER A 101 -1.66 2.20 3.75
CA SER A 101 -1.77 0.99 4.59
C SER A 101 -2.77 -0.03 4.04
N SER A 102 -3.87 0.42 3.45
CA SER A 102 -4.91 -0.46 2.86
C SER A 102 -4.41 -1.22 1.63
N VAL A 103 -3.61 -0.56 0.78
CA VAL A 103 -2.92 -1.18 -0.35
C VAL A 103 -1.95 -2.27 0.13
N PHE A 104 -1.34 -2.10 1.31
CA PHE A 104 -0.43 -3.08 1.89
C PHE A 104 -1.12 -4.24 2.60
N LEU A 105 -2.25 -4.00 3.27
CA LEU A 105 -3.01 -5.04 3.99
C LEU A 105 -3.79 -5.96 3.05
N LEU A 106 -4.22 -5.48 1.89
CA LEU A 106 -4.91 -6.31 0.89
C LEU A 106 -4.01 -7.36 0.24
N HIS A 107 -2.68 -7.22 0.35
CA HIS A 107 -1.72 -8.04 -0.43
C HIS A 107 -0.62 -8.68 0.44
N GLY A 108 -0.78 -8.67 1.77
CA GLY A 108 0.18 -9.24 2.70
C GLY A 108 -0.45 -10.22 3.68
N LYS A 109 -0.69 -11.47 3.24
CA LYS A 109 -0.71 -12.68 4.08
C LYS A 109 -0.38 -13.90 3.25
#